data_AF-A0A6B2L951-F1
#
_entry.id   AF-A0A6B2L951-F1
#
_cell.length_a   1.000
_cell.length_b   1.000
_cell.length_c   1.000
_cell.angle_alpha   90.00
_cell.angle_beta   90.00
_cell.angle_gamma   90.00
#
_symmetry.space_group_name_H-M   'P 1'
#
loop_
_entity.id
_entity.type
_entity.pdbx_description
1 polymer ?
#
loop_
_entity_poly.entity_id
_entity_poly.type
_entity_poly.pdbx_seq_one_letter_code
_entity_poly.pdbx_strand_id
1 'polypeptide(L)'
;MWVLVKLDEEGKEGKSVYFTKRKEYFVGRKDGCDIKIPDKSISRTHAKLILKSDHSFAVLDLSSKFGSTVNGEAIAGNQEKLLKHQDVLQFGTNDFKLKVYLKQYKICCSNFQSTEQRKQVRLQIEDIGAVNCDDIESADILLVASFAVTPKLLVALVKGIPIISTQWIIDVENRTKISSPIPEFSKYIPDMSSTDWKKDVLLPNPSRKTLLQDMVFVVLSKLQFDKTNHMIKEASGSVILWNIDVKSVKEAESYLVQMRHAYFIHSHKYKDTMTTVHEFIKERGFDWISEDDIGNSIIVASTDNIHRVVPKIAQIEKSKVSKEEVEISSKPSNSIFNIMEIKG
;
A
#
# COMPACT_ATOMS: atom_id res chain seq x y z
N MET A 1 2.01 -15.87 10.57
CA MET A 1 2.75 -17.02 10.02
C MET A 1 4.05 -17.20 10.78
N TRP A 2 4.34 -18.42 11.24
CA TRP A 2 5.65 -18.72 11.82
C TRP A 2 6.62 -19.17 10.74
N VAL A 3 7.88 -18.75 10.86
CA VAL A 3 8.96 -19.05 9.94
C VAL A 3 10.17 -19.46 10.76
N LEU A 4 10.85 -20.53 10.36
CA LEU A 4 12.17 -20.87 10.88
C LEU A 4 13.20 -20.63 9.79
N VAL A 5 14.25 -19.89 10.13
CA VAL A 5 15.35 -19.55 9.23
C VAL A 5 16.61 -20.21 9.73
N LYS A 6 17.28 -20.99 8.88
CA LYS A 6 18.57 -21.60 9.23
C LYS A 6 19.63 -20.52 9.35
N LEU A 7 20.38 -20.55 10.44
CA LEU A 7 21.59 -19.76 10.62
C LEU A 7 22.81 -20.56 10.13
N ASP A 8 23.75 -19.89 9.48
CA ASP A 8 25.08 -20.44 9.22
C ASP A 8 26.03 -20.23 10.41
N GLU A 9 27.28 -20.66 10.27
CA GLU A 9 28.30 -20.57 11.32
C GLU A 9 28.67 -19.12 11.68
N GLU A 10 28.49 -18.19 10.75
CA GLU A 10 28.70 -16.75 10.96
C GLU A 10 27.43 -16.05 11.48
N GLY A 11 26.34 -16.80 11.69
CA GLY A 11 25.05 -16.28 12.14
C GLY A 11 24.22 -15.62 11.05
N LYS A 12 24.60 -15.75 9.77
CA LYS A 12 23.82 -15.23 8.64
C LYS A 12 22.64 -16.13 8.32
N GLU A 13 21.59 -15.50 7.82
CA GLU A 13 20.32 -16.16 7.51
C GLU A 13 20.34 -16.83 6.14
N GLY A 14 19.96 -18.11 6.12
CA GLY A 14 19.90 -18.93 4.93
C GLY A 14 18.47 -19.39 4.60
N LYS A 15 18.31 -20.70 4.41
CA LYS A 15 17.03 -21.29 3.98
C LYS A 15 15.94 -21.15 5.05
N SER A 16 14.73 -20.86 4.59
CA SER A 16 13.55 -20.69 5.44
C SER A 16 12.53 -21.81 5.25
N VAL A 17 11.81 -22.14 6.31
CA VAL A 17 10.62 -23.00 6.27
C VAL A 17 9.45 -22.27 6.94
N TYR A 18 8.25 -22.43 6.42
CA TYR A 18 7.05 -21.70 6.82
C TYR A 18 5.98 -22.64 7.35
N PHE A 19 5.32 -22.23 8.42
CA PHE A 19 4.29 -23.00 9.10
C PHE A 19 2.95 -22.29 8.95
N THR A 20 2.09 -22.86 8.11
CA THR A 20 0.74 -22.33 7.79
C THR A 20 -0.37 -23.28 8.21
N LYS A 21 -0.06 -24.50 8.67
CA LYS A 21 -1.05 -25.50 9.09
C LYS A 21 -0.91 -25.81 10.57
N ARG A 22 -2.03 -25.79 11.29
CA ARG A 22 -2.14 -26.14 12.71
C ARG A 22 -1.93 -27.65 12.87
N LYS A 23 -0.72 -28.08 13.19
CA LYS A 23 -0.36 -29.49 13.40
C LYS A 23 1.00 -29.60 14.08
N GLU A 24 1.39 -30.84 14.37
CA GLU A 24 2.74 -31.19 14.76
C GLU A 24 3.64 -31.38 13.52
N TYR A 25 4.89 -30.95 13.66
CA TYR A 25 5.95 -31.13 12.68
C TYR A 25 7.14 -31.79 13.36
N PHE A 26 7.72 -32.80 12.74
CA PHE A 26 8.80 -33.57 13.33
C PHE A 26 10.16 -33.06 12.89
N VAL A 27 11.06 -32.92 13.86
CA VAL A 27 12.48 -32.61 13.65
C VAL A 27 13.30 -33.84 14.01
N GLY A 28 14.25 -34.24 13.15
CA GLY A 28 15.08 -35.40 13.42
C GLY A 28 16.01 -35.78 12.27
N ARG A 29 16.84 -36.80 12.47
CA ARG A 29 17.75 -37.30 11.42
C ARG A 29 17.16 -38.33 10.49
N LYS A 30 16.05 -38.99 10.89
CA LYS A 30 15.40 -40.04 10.10
C LYS A 30 14.75 -39.44 8.85
N ASP A 31 14.73 -40.21 7.77
CA ASP A 31 13.85 -39.91 6.64
C ASP A 31 12.38 -39.90 7.07
N GLY A 32 11.64 -38.89 6.62
CA GLY A 32 10.23 -38.67 6.95
C GLY A 32 9.98 -37.58 8.00
N CYS A 33 11.00 -37.04 8.67
CA CYS A 33 10.84 -35.81 9.46
C CYS A 33 10.56 -34.60 8.56
N ASP A 34 9.65 -33.71 8.96
CA ASP A 34 9.36 -32.46 8.26
C ASP A 34 10.61 -31.57 8.15
N ILE A 35 11.44 -31.54 9.21
CA ILE A 35 12.78 -30.94 9.21
C ILE A 35 13.81 -32.03 9.45
N LYS A 36 14.48 -32.44 8.36
CA LYS A 36 15.56 -33.42 8.41
C LYS A 36 16.89 -32.73 8.71
N ILE A 37 17.55 -33.14 9.80
CA ILE A 37 18.89 -32.69 10.18
C ILE A 37 19.81 -33.93 10.18
N PRO A 38 20.61 -34.16 9.12
CA PRO A 38 21.36 -35.41 8.94
C PRO A 38 22.64 -35.43 9.78
N ASP A 39 22.49 -35.43 11.10
CA ASP A 39 23.60 -35.37 12.04
C ASP A 39 23.51 -36.44 13.15
N LYS A 40 24.68 -36.91 13.63
CA LYS A 40 24.78 -37.99 14.61
C LYS A 40 24.33 -37.58 16.01
N SER A 41 24.44 -36.30 16.37
CA SER A 41 23.93 -35.72 17.63
C SER A 41 22.41 -35.57 17.62
N ILE A 42 21.77 -35.67 16.46
CA ILE A 42 20.32 -35.57 16.33
C ILE A 42 19.71 -36.96 16.45
N SER A 43 18.78 -37.16 17.39
CA SER A 43 17.95 -38.36 17.48
C SER A 43 17.15 -38.62 16.19
N ARG A 44 16.79 -39.89 15.94
CA ARG A 44 15.98 -40.27 14.76
C ARG A 44 14.72 -39.43 14.64
N THR A 45 14.01 -39.30 15.75
CA THR A 45 12.95 -38.32 15.99
C THR A 45 13.38 -37.55 17.24
N HIS A 46 13.76 -36.27 17.08
CA HIS A 46 14.44 -35.49 18.10
C HIS A 46 13.47 -34.60 18.87
N ALA A 47 12.67 -33.84 18.13
CA ALA A 47 11.71 -32.90 18.71
C ALA A 47 10.46 -32.82 17.83
N LYS A 48 9.41 -32.23 18.40
CA LYS A 48 8.26 -31.73 17.65
C LYS A 48 8.21 -30.22 17.72
N LEU A 49 7.78 -29.61 16.62
CA LEU A 49 7.30 -28.24 16.57
C LEU A 49 5.78 -28.29 16.46
N ILE A 50 5.08 -27.52 17.28
CA ILE A 50 3.63 -27.61 17.43
C ILE A 50 3.05 -26.23 17.13
N LEU A 51 2.33 -26.11 16.01
CA LEU A 51 1.52 -24.93 15.72
C LEU A 51 0.11 -25.17 16.23
N LYS A 52 -0.25 -24.50 17.32
CA LYS A 52 -1.51 -24.71 18.05
C LYS A 52 -2.70 -24.01 17.39
N SER A 53 -3.89 -24.33 17.90
CA SER A 53 -5.16 -23.72 17.45
C SER A 53 -5.20 -22.21 17.67
N ASP A 54 -4.55 -21.70 18.72
CA ASP A 54 -4.45 -20.26 19.02
C ASP A 54 -3.31 -19.54 18.27
N HIS A 55 -2.70 -20.21 17.27
CA HIS A 55 -1.50 -19.76 16.55
C HIS A 55 -0.23 -19.59 17.40
N SER A 56 -0.22 -20.03 18.66
CA SER A 56 1.03 -20.14 19.40
C SER A 56 1.90 -21.27 18.83
N PHE A 57 3.21 -21.08 18.89
CA PHE A 57 4.19 -22.02 18.36
C PHE A 57 5.05 -22.54 19.51
N ALA A 58 5.21 -23.86 19.59
CA ALA A 58 5.95 -24.51 20.66
C ALA A 58 6.96 -25.51 20.12
N VAL A 59 8.00 -25.77 20.89
CA VAL A 59 8.93 -26.89 20.69
C VAL A 59 8.81 -27.86 21.86
N LEU A 60 8.90 -29.16 21.55
CA LEU A 60 8.88 -30.26 22.50
C LEU A 60 10.06 -31.20 22.19
N ASP A 61 11.03 -31.31 23.10
CA ASP A 61 12.08 -32.33 22.99
C ASP A 61 11.50 -33.71 23.34
N LEU A 62 11.72 -34.70 22.48
CA LEU A 62 11.20 -36.06 22.63
C LEU A 62 12.19 -36.98 23.33
N SER A 63 12.72 -36.54 24.47
CA SER A 63 13.76 -37.26 25.23
C SER A 63 14.97 -37.57 24.37
N SER A 64 15.46 -36.58 23.63
CA SER A 64 16.59 -36.74 22.73
C SER A 64 17.89 -36.98 23.50
N LYS A 65 18.87 -37.64 22.86
CA LYS A 65 20.13 -38.02 23.55
C LYS A 65 20.95 -36.81 24.01
N PHE A 66 20.90 -35.72 23.25
CA PHE A 66 21.73 -34.54 23.44
C PHE A 66 20.93 -33.28 23.78
N GLY A 67 19.60 -33.39 23.88
CA GLY A 67 18.71 -32.29 24.22
C GLY A 67 18.50 -31.28 23.10
N SER A 68 17.60 -30.34 23.40
CA SER A 68 17.29 -29.17 22.59
C SER A 68 17.43 -27.92 23.46
N THR A 69 17.78 -26.78 22.87
CA THR A 69 17.85 -25.49 23.58
C THR A 69 17.05 -24.40 22.86
N VAL A 70 16.58 -23.41 23.63
CA VAL A 70 16.02 -22.16 23.13
C VAL A 70 16.83 -21.01 23.71
N ASN A 71 17.44 -20.19 22.87
CA ASN A 71 18.34 -19.11 23.28
C ASN A 71 19.50 -19.59 24.18
N GLY A 72 19.99 -20.82 23.95
CA GLY A 72 21.05 -21.43 24.74
C GLY A 72 20.57 -22.10 26.03
N GLU A 73 19.32 -21.89 26.45
CA GLU A 73 18.73 -22.56 27.63
C GLU A 73 18.15 -23.91 27.24
N ALA A 74 18.54 -24.97 27.94
CA ALA A 74 17.99 -26.31 27.72
C ALA A 74 16.48 -26.35 28.00
N ILE A 75 15.72 -26.99 27.12
CA ILE A 75 14.30 -27.26 27.38
C ILE A 75 14.15 -28.56 28.16
N ALA A 76 13.20 -28.58 29.08
CA ALA A 76 12.86 -29.80 29.79
C ALA A 76 12.31 -30.84 28.81
N GLY A 77 12.86 -32.06 28.86
CA GLY A 77 12.40 -33.18 28.05
C GLY A 77 10.91 -33.47 28.30
N ASN A 78 10.17 -33.78 27.24
CA ASN A 78 8.73 -34.06 27.28
C ASN A 78 7.85 -32.91 27.83
N GLN A 79 8.36 -31.68 27.85
CA GLN A 79 7.56 -30.48 28.14
C GLN A 79 7.61 -29.49 26.98
N GLU A 80 6.46 -28.90 26.68
CA GLU A 80 6.36 -27.88 25.63
C GLU A 80 6.98 -26.56 26.10
N LYS A 81 7.86 -25.99 25.28
CA LYS A 81 8.36 -24.63 25.43
C LYS A 81 7.74 -23.76 24.34
N LEU A 82 6.95 -22.75 24.77
CA LEU A 82 6.43 -21.73 23.86
C LEU A 82 7.57 -20.91 23.26
N LEU A 83 7.50 -20.68 21.95
CA LEU A 83 8.44 -19.91 21.17
C LEU A 83 7.92 -18.51 20.92
N LYS A 84 8.86 -17.58 20.86
CA LYS A 84 8.63 -16.17 20.57
C LYS A 84 9.36 -15.77 19.29
N HIS A 85 8.95 -14.63 18.74
CA HIS A 85 9.69 -14.01 17.65
C HIS A 85 11.13 -13.74 18.10
N GLN A 86 12.07 -14.08 17.23
CA GLN A 86 13.53 -13.98 17.36
C GLN A 86 14.21 -15.02 18.25
N ASP A 87 13.46 -15.98 18.82
CA ASP A 87 14.08 -17.10 19.53
C ASP A 87 15.00 -17.90 18.61
N VAL A 88 16.08 -18.45 19.16
CA VAL A 88 17.01 -19.33 18.46
C VAL A 88 16.88 -20.74 19.01
N LEU A 89 16.41 -21.65 18.17
CA LEU A 89 16.34 -23.08 18.45
C LEU A 89 17.66 -23.75 18.08
N GLN A 90 18.15 -24.63 18.94
CA GLN A 90 19.26 -25.53 18.64
C GLN A 90 18.89 -26.96 19.05
N PHE A 91 19.30 -27.92 18.24
CA PHE A 91 19.05 -29.34 18.48
C PHE A 91 20.38 -30.09 18.52
N GLY A 92 20.56 -30.96 19.52
CA GLY A 92 21.80 -31.71 19.71
C GLY A 92 23.01 -30.84 20.04
N THR A 93 24.21 -31.30 19.65
CA THR A 93 25.49 -30.66 20.00
C THR A 93 26.10 -29.83 18.88
N ASN A 94 25.46 -29.79 17.71
CA ASN A 94 25.98 -29.07 16.55
C ASN A 94 25.56 -27.61 16.55
N ASP A 95 26.25 -26.78 15.77
CA ASP A 95 25.87 -25.39 15.47
C ASP A 95 24.65 -25.26 14.54
N PHE A 96 23.84 -26.32 14.39
CA PHE A 96 22.59 -26.22 13.65
C PHE A 96 21.58 -25.40 14.45
N LYS A 97 21.43 -24.13 14.07
CA LYS A 97 20.54 -23.16 14.71
C LYS A 97 19.44 -22.72 13.76
N LEU A 98 18.21 -22.63 14.28
CA LEU A 98 17.05 -22.11 13.56
C LEU A 98 16.51 -20.89 14.30
N LYS A 99 16.51 -19.74 13.64
CA LYS A 99 15.92 -18.51 14.19
C LYS A 99 14.44 -18.45 13.88
N VAL A 100 13.65 -18.13 14.89
CA VAL A 100 12.18 -18.09 14.85
C VAL A 100 11.72 -16.70 14.43
N TYR A 101 10.84 -16.63 13.45
CA TYR A 101 10.22 -15.40 12.99
C TYR A 101 8.71 -15.52 13.02
N LEU A 102 8.03 -14.48 13.54
CA LEU A 102 6.58 -14.34 13.42
C LEU A 102 6.29 -13.25 12.40
N LYS A 103 5.87 -13.64 11.20
CA LYS A 103 5.44 -12.71 10.15
C LYS A 103 3.92 -12.57 10.17
N GLN A 104 3.42 -11.43 10.63
CA GLN A 104 1.99 -11.14 10.69
C GLN A 104 1.62 -10.24 9.50
N TYR A 105 0.98 -10.82 8.48
CA TYR A 105 0.36 -10.03 7.42
C TYR A 105 -1.03 -9.58 7.87
N LYS A 106 -1.31 -8.28 7.81
CA LYS A 106 -2.64 -7.70 7.96
C LYS A 106 -3.31 -7.63 6.59
N ILE A 107 -4.40 -8.36 6.42
CA ILE A 107 -5.09 -8.51 5.13
C ILE A 107 -6.43 -7.79 5.18
N CYS A 108 -6.63 -6.84 4.27
CA CYS A 108 -7.90 -6.16 4.10
C CYS A 108 -8.69 -6.73 2.93
N CYS A 109 -9.95 -7.09 3.17
CA CYS A 109 -10.84 -7.66 2.16
C CYS A 109 -11.65 -6.57 1.44
N SER A 110 -11.79 -6.69 0.12
CA SER A 110 -12.66 -5.81 -0.70
C SER A 110 -13.49 -6.57 -1.73
N ASN A 111 -14.68 -6.01 -2.00
CA ASN A 111 -15.61 -6.38 -3.06
C ASN A 111 -16.02 -7.87 -3.12
N PHE A 112 -16.61 -8.36 -2.02
CA PHE A 112 -17.18 -9.71 -1.90
C PHE A 112 -18.68 -9.69 -2.22
N GLN A 113 -19.15 -10.71 -2.93
CA GLN A 113 -20.55 -10.79 -3.37
C GLN A 113 -21.52 -11.12 -2.23
N SER A 114 -21.05 -11.84 -1.21
CA SER A 114 -21.87 -12.21 -0.05
C SER A 114 -21.09 -12.12 1.25
N THR A 115 -21.82 -11.86 2.34
CA THR A 115 -21.28 -11.87 3.71
C THR A 115 -20.69 -13.23 4.07
N GLU A 116 -21.29 -14.32 3.59
CA GLU A 116 -20.80 -15.68 3.85
C GLU A 116 -19.46 -15.93 3.15
N GLN A 117 -19.34 -15.57 1.87
CA GLN A 117 -18.06 -15.68 1.15
C GLN A 117 -16.95 -14.88 1.86
N ARG A 118 -17.26 -13.65 2.30
CA ARG A 118 -16.31 -12.83 3.06
C ARG A 118 -15.93 -13.50 4.38
N LYS A 119 -16.90 -14.06 5.10
CA LYS A 119 -16.66 -14.76 6.37
C LYS A 119 -15.74 -15.97 6.18
N GLN A 120 -16.01 -16.80 5.17
CA GLN A 120 -15.17 -17.96 4.85
C GLN A 120 -13.72 -17.55 4.54
N VAL A 121 -13.52 -16.55 3.69
CA VAL A 121 -12.17 -16.07 3.37
C VAL A 121 -11.46 -15.48 4.60
N ARG A 122 -12.18 -14.79 5.49
CA ARG A 122 -11.60 -14.29 6.74
C ARG A 122 -11.12 -15.41 7.67
N LEU A 123 -11.86 -16.53 7.73
CA LEU A 123 -11.41 -17.71 8.47
C LEU A 123 -10.14 -18.30 7.84
N GLN A 124 -10.07 -18.37 6.50
CA GLN A 124 -8.86 -18.85 5.81
C GLN A 124 -7.64 -17.93 6.04
N ILE A 125 -7.84 -16.60 6.10
CA ILE A 125 -6.78 -15.63 6.48
C ILE A 125 -6.24 -15.96 7.87
N GLU A 126 -7.13 -16.23 8.83
CA GLU A 126 -6.74 -16.64 10.17
C GLU A 126 -6.04 -17.99 10.14
N ASP A 127 -6.56 -19.00 9.44
CA ASP A 127 -5.94 -20.33 9.32
C ASP A 127 -4.48 -20.32 8.87
N ILE A 128 -4.14 -19.49 7.88
CA ILE A 128 -2.75 -19.35 7.44
C ILE A 128 -1.90 -18.51 8.41
N GLY A 129 -2.47 -18.01 9.51
CA GLY A 129 -1.82 -17.21 10.54
C GLY A 129 -1.61 -15.75 10.14
N ALA A 130 -2.43 -15.21 9.25
CA ALA A 130 -2.54 -13.79 8.95
C ALA A 130 -3.64 -13.15 9.79
N VAL A 131 -3.69 -11.82 9.82
CA VAL A 131 -4.61 -11.05 10.65
C VAL A 131 -5.61 -10.33 9.74
N ASN A 132 -6.89 -10.50 10.04
CA ASN A 132 -7.93 -9.75 9.37
C ASN A 132 -7.87 -8.27 9.74
N CYS A 133 -7.96 -7.40 8.74
CA CYS A 133 -8.00 -5.96 8.92
C CYS A 133 -9.16 -5.36 8.13
N ASP A 134 -9.93 -4.47 8.73
CA ASP A 134 -11.04 -3.80 8.02
C ASP A 134 -10.66 -2.45 7.45
N ASP A 135 -9.58 -1.86 7.97
CA ASP A 135 -9.01 -0.59 7.56
C ASP A 135 -7.85 -0.78 6.59
N ILE A 136 -7.91 -0.14 5.42
CA ILE A 136 -6.86 -0.27 4.41
C ILE A 136 -5.56 0.44 4.83
N GLU A 137 -5.65 1.44 5.71
CA GLU A 137 -4.50 2.25 6.13
C GLU A 137 -3.43 1.44 6.86
N SER A 138 -3.87 0.46 7.63
CA SER A 138 -3.02 -0.39 8.45
C SER A 138 -2.74 -1.76 7.83
N ALA A 139 -3.28 -2.02 6.64
CA ALA A 139 -3.14 -3.30 5.96
C ALA A 139 -1.79 -3.43 5.23
N ASP A 140 -1.26 -4.64 5.21
CA ASP A 140 -0.09 -5.00 4.42
C ASP A 140 -0.47 -5.49 3.02
N ILE A 141 -1.73 -5.93 2.85
CA ILE A 141 -2.25 -6.54 1.61
C ILE A 141 -3.72 -6.16 1.44
N LEU A 142 -4.12 -5.78 0.21
CA LEU A 142 -5.52 -5.73 -0.21
C LEU A 142 -5.88 -7.00 -0.97
N LEU A 143 -6.80 -7.78 -0.40
CA LEU A 143 -7.37 -8.99 -1.00
C LEU A 143 -8.70 -8.68 -1.68
N VAL A 144 -8.78 -8.99 -2.96
CA VAL A 144 -9.93 -8.69 -3.82
C VAL A 144 -10.57 -9.99 -4.31
N ALA A 145 -11.88 -10.16 -4.06
CA ALA A 145 -12.63 -11.32 -4.56
C ALA A 145 -13.08 -11.14 -6.01
N SER A 146 -13.54 -9.94 -6.36
CA SER A 146 -13.88 -9.55 -7.72
C SER A 146 -13.41 -8.12 -7.98
N PHE A 147 -12.84 -7.86 -9.14
CA PHE A 147 -12.26 -6.55 -9.42
C PHE A 147 -13.35 -5.48 -9.60
N ALA A 148 -13.21 -4.38 -8.88
CA ALA A 148 -13.97 -3.15 -9.05
C ALA A 148 -13.17 -1.98 -8.48
N VAL A 149 -13.34 -0.79 -9.05
CA VAL A 149 -12.75 0.45 -8.53
C VAL A 149 -13.48 0.84 -7.26
N THR A 150 -12.83 0.61 -6.11
CA THR A 150 -13.37 0.92 -4.78
C THR A 150 -12.46 1.90 -4.06
N PRO A 151 -12.93 2.65 -3.05
CA PRO A 151 -12.06 3.54 -2.27
C PRO A 151 -10.84 2.83 -1.67
N LYS A 152 -11.02 1.58 -1.19
CA LYS A 152 -9.92 0.74 -0.69
C LYS A 152 -8.88 0.41 -1.76
N LEU A 153 -9.32 0.14 -2.99
CA LEU A 153 -8.42 -0.10 -4.11
C LEU A 153 -7.55 1.13 -4.40
N LEU A 154 -8.17 2.30 -4.50
CA LEU A 154 -7.47 3.53 -4.85
C LEU A 154 -6.45 3.93 -3.77
N VAL A 155 -6.82 3.82 -2.50
CA VAL A 155 -5.89 4.03 -1.38
C VAL A 155 -4.75 3.01 -1.40
N ALA A 156 -5.04 1.72 -1.64
CA ALA A 156 -3.99 0.70 -1.77
C ALA A 156 -2.99 1.02 -2.88
N LEU A 157 -3.47 1.49 -4.04
CA LEU A 157 -2.62 1.90 -5.16
C LEU A 157 -1.69 3.05 -4.79
N VAL A 158 -2.22 4.10 -4.16
CA VAL A 158 -1.44 5.27 -3.73
C VAL A 158 -0.35 4.89 -2.72
N LYS A 159 -0.70 4.05 -1.74
CA LYS A 159 0.25 3.61 -0.70
C LYS A 159 1.23 2.54 -1.19
N GLY A 160 1.01 1.96 -2.36
CA GLY A 160 1.80 0.85 -2.89
C GLY A 160 1.54 -0.47 -2.15
N ILE A 161 0.37 -0.62 -1.53
CA ILE A 161 -0.06 -1.86 -0.89
C ILE A 161 -0.32 -2.91 -1.99
N PRO A 162 0.26 -4.12 -1.91
CA PRO A 162 -0.02 -5.19 -2.85
C PRO A 162 -1.52 -5.51 -2.95
N ILE A 163 -2.02 -5.57 -4.19
CA ILE A 163 -3.41 -5.89 -4.51
C ILE A 163 -3.43 -7.28 -5.15
N ILE A 164 -4.08 -8.24 -4.50
CA ILE A 164 -4.08 -9.64 -4.91
C ILE A 164 -5.47 -10.27 -4.86
N SER A 165 -5.65 -11.34 -5.63
CA SER A 165 -6.86 -12.17 -5.64
C SER A 165 -6.89 -13.17 -4.47
N THR A 166 -8.09 -13.69 -4.17
CA THR A 166 -8.30 -14.74 -3.16
C THR A 166 -7.53 -16.03 -3.44
N GLN A 167 -7.11 -16.28 -4.69
CA GLN A 167 -6.32 -17.44 -5.07
C GLN A 167 -4.99 -17.55 -4.30
N TRP A 168 -4.42 -16.41 -3.87
CA TRP A 168 -3.18 -16.43 -3.09
C TRP A 168 -3.33 -17.18 -1.75
N ILE A 169 -4.46 -17.00 -1.06
CA ILE A 169 -4.73 -17.70 0.21
C ILE A 169 -4.87 -19.20 -0.04
N ILE A 170 -5.63 -19.58 -1.06
CA ILE A 170 -5.86 -20.97 -1.45
C ILE A 170 -4.52 -21.66 -1.73
N ASP A 171 -3.61 -21.01 -2.46
CA ASP A 171 -2.30 -21.58 -2.78
C ASP A 171 -1.38 -21.66 -1.56
N VAL A 172 -1.43 -20.67 -0.64
CA VAL A 172 -0.71 -20.73 0.64
C VAL A 172 -1.20 -21.89 1.49
N GLU A 173 -2.51 -22.10 1.57
CA GLU A 173 -3.15 -23.19 2.31
C GLU A 173 -2.82 -24.56 1.69
N ASN A 174 -2.81 -24.65 0.37
CA ASN A 174 -2.55 -25.89 -0.37
C ASN A 174 -1.06 -26.28 -0.44
N ARG A 175 -0.16 -25.46 0.11
CA ARG A 175 1.25 -25.83 0.25
C ARG A 175 1.41 -27.19 0.93
N THR A 176 2.13 -28.09 0.27
CA THR A 176 2.41 -29.44 0.77
C THR A 176 3.69 -29.50 1.59
N LYS A 177 4.70 -28.69 1.25
CA LYS A 177 6.00 -28.64 1.93
C LYS A 177 6.18 -27.34 2.70
N ILE A 178 6.72 -27.44 3.92
CA ILE A 178 7.08 -26.25 4.72
C ILE A 178 8.25 -25.47 4.10
N SER A 179 9.12 -26.14 3.35
CA SER A 179 10.24 -25.54 2.63
C SER A 179 9.86 -24.82 1.34
N SER A 180 8.64 -25.03 0.83
CA SER A 180 8.15 -24.22 -0.29
C SER A 180 8.09 -22.74 0.15
N PRO A 181 8.48 -21.79 -0.70
CA PRO A 181 8.35 -20.38 -0.38
C PRO A 181 6.86 -19.99 -0.28
N ILE A 182 6.58 -18.88 0.40
CA ILE A 182 5.27 -18.23 0.28
C ILE A 182 5.15 -17.66 -1.15
N PRO A 183 4.03 -17.87 -1.86
CA PRO A 183 3.86 -17.36 -3.22
C PRO A 183 4.01 -15.83 -3.30
N GLU A 184 4.66 -15.35 -4.34
CA GLU A 184 4.88 -13.93 -4.60
C GLU A 184 3.59 -13.22 -4.99
N PHE A 185 3.28 -12.08 -4.35
CA PHE A 185 2.04 -11.33 -4.59
C PHE A 185 1.83 -10.93 -6.06
N SER A 186 2.90 -10.58 -6.77
CA SER A 186 2.85 -10.16 -8.18
C SER A 186 2.30 -11.23 -9.14
N LYS A 187 2.24 -12.50 -8.72
CA LYS A 187 1.63 -13.59 -9.50
C LYS A 187 0.12 -13.71 -9.33
N TYR A 188 -0.45 -12.97 -8.37
CA TYR A 188 -1.85 -13.10 -7.95
C TYR A 188 -2.65 -11.83 -8.21
N ILE A 189 -2.23 -10.99 -9.16
CA ILE A 189 -2.98 -9.79 -9.55
C ILE A 189 -4.42 -10.18 -9.93
N PRO A 190 -5.45 -9.50 -9.39
CA PRO A 190 -6.84 -9.81 -9.68
C PRO A 190 -7.16 -9.86 -11.17
N ASP A 191 -8.18 -10.66 -11.52
CA ASP A 191 -8.69 -10.66 -12.88
C ASP A 191 -9.36 -9.31 -13.19
N MET A 192 -8.91 -8.71 -14.28
CA MET A 192 -9.28 -7.38 -14.78
C MET A 192 -9.88 -7.48 -16.19
N SER A 193 -10.28 -8.67 -16.62
CA SER A 193 -10.75 -8.98 -17.98
C SER A 193 -11.93 -8.13 -18.45
N SER A 194 -12.68 -7.52 -17.53
CA SER A 194 -13.77 -6.57 -17.83
C SER A 194 -13.31 -5.14 -18.12
N THR A 195 -12.00 -4.87 -18.12
CA THR A 195 -11.41 -3.53 -18.31
C THR A 195 -10.38 -3.53 -19.44
N ASP A 196 -10.11 -2.36 -20.00
CA ASP A 196 -9.06 -2.17 -20.99
C ASP A 196 -7.65 -2.01 -20.38
N TRP A 197 -7.55 -2.03 -19.04
CA TRP A 197 -6.28 -1.83 -18.35
C TRP A 197 -5.42 -3.09 -18.34
N LYS A 198 -4.11 -2.86 -18.49
CA LYS A 198 -3.11 -3.89 -18.28
C LYS A 198 -2.95 -4.18 -16.78
N LYS A 199 -2.53 -5.39 -16.42
CA LYS A 199 -2.38 -5.84 -15.02
C LYS A 199 -1.31 -5.06 -14.23
N ASP A 200 -0.34 -4.49 -14.90
CA ASP A 200 0.74 -3.69 -14.31
C ASP A 200 0.23 -2.42 -13.62
N VAL A 201 -0.94 -1.90 -13.99
CA VAL A 201 -1.58 -0.78 -13.27
C VAL A 201 -1.87 -1.13 -11.81
N LEU A 202 -2.00 -2.40 -11.44
CA LEU A 202 -2.20 -2.82 -10.05
C LEU A 202 -0.89 -3.08 -9.28
N LEU A 203 0.26 -3.02 -9.94
CA LEU A 203 1.54 -3.16 -9.27
C LEU A 203 1.88 -1.88 -8.46
N PRO A 204 2.64 -2.00 -7.36
CA PRO A 204 3.10 -0.84 -6.61
C PRO A 204 3.86 0.14 -7.51
N ASN A 205 3.45 1.41 -7.48
CA ASN A 205 4.12 2.49 -8.20
C ASN A 205 4.33 3.68 -7.25
N PRO A 206 5.59 3.95 -6.84
CA PRO A 206 5.90 5.04 -5.92
C PRO A 206 5.46 6.43 -6.41
N SER A 207 5.35 6.65 -7.73
CA SER A 207 4.95 7.96 -8.27
C SER A 207 3.54 8.39 -7.85
N ARG A 208 2.68 7.43 -7.47
CA ARG A 208 1.29 7.71 -7.06
C ARG A 208 1.20 8.57 -5.79
N LYS A 209 2.19 8.48 -4.90
CA LYS A 209 2.21 9.25 -3.64
C LYS A 209 2.28 10.75 -3.86
N THR A 210 2.89 11.18 -4.97
CA THR A 210 3.04 12.59 -5.34
C THR A 210 2.30 12.92 -6.62
N LEU A 211 1.39 12.05 -7.07
CA LEU A 211 0.72 12.20 -8.36
C LEU A 211 -0.12 13.47 -8.44
N LEU A 212 -0.74 13.83 -7.32
CA LEU A 212 -1.60 15.00 -7.19
C LEU A 212 -0.90 16.13 -6.44
N GLN A 213 0.44 16.10 -6.36
CA GLN A 213 1.22 17.17 -5.77
C GLN A 213 0.86 18.52 -6.40
N ASP A 214 0.68 19.53 -5.55
CA ASP A 214 0.29 20.90 -5.92
C ASP A 214 -1.08 21.01 -6.60
N MET A 215 -1.91 19.97 -6.53
CA MET A 215 -3.30 19.99 -7.01
C MET A 215 -4.27 20.21 -5.85
N VAL A 216 -5.06 21.27 -5.94
CA VAL A 216 -6.15 21.55 -5.00
C VAL A 216 -7.48 21.17 -5.62
N PHE A 217 -8.24 20.28 -4.98
CA PHE A 217 -9.56 19.83 -5.42
C PHE A 217 -10.68 20.48 -4.62
N VAL A 218 -11.57 21.22 -5.27
CA VAL A 218 -12.73 21.81 -4.61
C VAL A 218 -13.94 20.88 -4.73
N VAL A 219 -14.60 20.57 -3.60
CA VAL A 219 -15.76 19.67 -3.52
C VAL A 219 -16.99 20.42 -3.00
N LEU A 220 -18.19 20.02 -3.42
CA LEU A 220 -19.42 20.80 -3.17
C LEU A 220 -20.23 20.32 -1.96
N SER A 221 -19.86 19.20 -1.33
CA SER A 221 -20.56 18.67 -0.16
C SER A 221 -19.61 17.99 0.83
N LYS A 222 -20.01 18.00 2.11
CA LYS A 222 -19.29 17.31 3.17
C LYS A 222 -19.20 15.79 2.92
N LEU A 223 -20.25 15.19 2.36
CA LEU A 223 -20.25 13.77 1.98
C LEU A 223 -19.17 13.45 0.94
N GLN A 224 -19.02 14.30 -0.08
CA GLN A 224 -17.97 14.16 -1.09
C GLN A 224 -16.58 14.37 -0.48
N PHE A 225 -16.44 15.40 0.36
CA PHE A 225 -15.21 15.65 1.10
C PHE A 225 -14.78 14.41 1.87
N ASP A 226 -15.66 13.82 2.68
CA ASP A 226 -15.34 12.66 3.50
C ASP A 226 -14.94 11.42 2.67
N LYS A 227 -15.53 11.26 1.47
CA LYS A 227 -15.19 10.17 0.54
C LYS A 227 -13.84 10.35 -0.15
N THR A 228 -13.50 11.57 -0.56
CA THR A 228 -12.39 11.84 -1.51
C THR A 228 -11.14 12.40 -0.84
N ASN A 229 -11.30 13.17 0.25
CA ASN A 229 -10.22 13.88 0.94
C ASN A 229 -9.07 12.97 1.34
N HIS A 230 -9.38 11.77 1.86
CA HIS A 230 -8.35 10.84 2.32
C HIS A 230 -7.42 10.42 1.17
N MET A 231 -7.99 9.84 0.11
CA MET A 231 -7.24 9.35 -1.04
C MET A 231 -6.43 10.45 -1.74
N ILE A 232 -7.03 11.64 -1.91
CA ILE A 232 -6.37 12.78 -2.56
C ILE A 232 -5.17 13.25 -1.72
N LYS A 233 -5.31 13.33 -0.40
CA LYS A 233 -4.22 13.71 0.51
C LYS A 233 -3.08 12.70 0.50
N GLU A 234 -3.38 11.41 0.50
CA GLU A 234 -2.37 10.37 0.38
C GLU A 234 -1.57 10.46 -0.94
N ALA A 235 -2.19 11.01 -2.00
CA ALA A 235 -1.54 11.29 -3.28
C ALA A 235 -0.91 12.71 -3.35
N SER A 236 -0.73 13.37 -2.20
CA SER A 236 -0.17 14.72 -2.01
C SER A 236 -1.01 15.88 -2.58
N GLY A 237 -2.28 15.63 -2.88
CA GLY A 237 -3.25 16.67 -3.23
C GLY A 237 -3.93 17.29 -2.02
N SER A 238 -4.66 18.37 -2.25
CA SER A 238 -5.48 19.05 -1.23
C SER A 238 -6.96 19.01 -1.59
N VAL A 239 -7.85 19.02 -0.60
CA VAL A 239 -9.30 19.10 -0.83
C VAL A 239 -9.90 20.24 -0.02
N ILE A 240 -10.77 21.05 -0.64
CA ILE A 240 -11.46 22.20 -0.04
C ILE A 240 -12.97 22.06 -0.23
N LEU A 241 -13.76 22.28 0.82
CA LEU A 241 -15.22 22.31 0.75
C LEU A 241 -15.72 23.69 0.28
N TRP A 242 -16.61 23.69 -0.71
CA TRP A 242 -17.28 24.88 -1.24
C TRP A 242 -18.21 25.50 -0.20
N ASN A 243 -17.69 26.51 0.52
CA ASN A 243 -18.38 27.44 1.43
C ASN A 243 -17.40 28.05 2.45
N ILE A 244 -16.41 27.27 2.91
CA ILE A 244 -15.55 27.65 4.04
C ILE A 244 -14.32 28.43 3.58
N ASP A 245 -13.69 28.04 2.47
CA ASP A 245 -12.33 28.50 2.14
C ASP A 245 -12.06 28.82 0.66
N VAL A 246 -13.08 28.93 -0.18
CA VAL A 246 -12.87 29.18 -1.64
C VAL A 246 -12.12 30.51 -1.91
N LYS A 247 -12.15 31.45 -0.96
CA LYS A 247 -11.42 32.72 -1.04
C LYS A 247 -9.91 32.59 -0.81
N SER A 248 -9.42 31.51 -0.21
CA SER A 248 -7.98 31.27 0.04
C SER A 248 -7.29 30.46 -1.08
N VAL A 249 -8.08 29.97 -2.04
CA VAL A 249 -7.62 29.23 -3.22
C VAL A 249 -6.82 30.16 -4.13
N LYS A 250 -5.49 29.99 -4.16
CA LYS A 250 -4.58 30.73 -5.05
C LYS A 250 -4.79 30.31 -6.50
N GLU A 251 -4.69 31.29 -7.41
CA GLU A 251 -5.05 31.13 -8.81
C GLU A 251 -4.30 29.99 -9.51
N ALA A 252 -3.00 29.78 -9.25
CA ALA A 252 -2.17 28.84 -10.00
C ALA A 252 -2.23 27.35 -9.58
N GLU A 253 -2.99 26.99 -8.53
CA GLU A 253 -2.79 25.72 -7.79
C GLU A 253 -4.00 24.76 -7.82
N SER A 254 -5.05 25.04 -8.60
CA SER A 254 -6.39 24.45 -8.34
C SER A 254 -7.05 23.75 -9.52
N TYR A 255 -7.70 22.62 -9.23
CA TYR A 255 -8.52 21.78 -10.11
C TYR A 255 -9.89 21.60 -9.43
N LEU A 256 -11.02 21.71 -10.13
CA LEU A 256 -12.33 21.69 -9.46
C LEU A 256 -13.09 20.38 -9.71
N VAL A 257 -13.44 19.67 -8.64
CA VAL A 257 -14.16 18.38 -8.71
C VAL A 257 -15.66 18.59 -8.66
N GLN A 258 -16.32 18.08 -9.69
CA GLN A 258 -17.76 18.03 -9.81
C GLN A 258 -18.37 16.93 -8.93
N MET A 259 -19.58 17.16 -8.42
CA MET A 259 -20.46 16.07 -7.95
C MET A 259 -21.39 15.59 -9.06
N ARG A 260 -21.47 14.27 -9.24
CA ARG A 260 -22.71 13.58 -9.65
C ARG A 260 -23.50 13.21 -8.39
N HIS A 261 -24.48 14.01 -7.99
CA HIS A 261 -25.53 13.54 -7.09
C HIS A 261 -26.90 13.99 -7.62
N ALA A 262 -27.62 13.04 -8.25
CA ALA A 262 -28.94 13.27 -8.85
C ALA A 262 -30.04 13.66 -7.84
N TYR A 263 -29.80 13.51 -6.54
CA TYR A 263 -30.82 13.69 -5.50
C TYR A 263 -31.15 15.16 -5.15
N PHE A 264 -30.33 16.14 -5.55
CA PHE A 264 -30.55 17.56 -5.20
C PHE A 264 -31.06 18.45 -6.34
N ILE A 265 -31.38 17.88 -7.51
CA ILE A 265 -31.76 18.61 -8.72
C ILE A 265 -33.01 19.50 -8.54
N HIS A 266 -33.80 19.29 -7.49
CA HIS A 266 -35.14 19.88 -7.35
C HIS A 266 -35.25 21.11 -6.41
N SER A 267 -34.18 21.54 -5.71
CA SER A 267 -34.26 22.72 -4.83
C SER A 267 -33.78 24.01 -5.53
N HIS A 268 -34.49 25.13 -5.35
CA HIS A 268 -34.11 26.43 -5.92
C HIS A 268 -32.73 26.90 -5.44
N LYS A 269 -32.44 26.70 -4.14
CA LYS A 269 -31.14 27.01 -3.52
C LYS A 269 -29.95 26.28 -4.19
N TYR A 270 -30.17 25.08 -4.72
CA TYR A 270 -29.17 24.32 -5.46
C TYR A 270 -28.88 24.94 -6.82
N LYS A 271 -29.91 25.40 -7.55
CA LYS A 271 -29.72 26.05 -8.86
C LYS A 271 -28.92 27.35 -8.75
N ASP A 272 -29.19 28.16 -7.73
CA ASP A 272 -28.46 29.42 -7.50
C ASP A 272 -26.99 29.16 -7.15
N THR A 273 -26.74 28.17 -6.29
CA THR A 273 -25.39 27.75 -5.91
C THR A 273 -24.62 27.22 -7.12
N MET A 274 -25.25 26.38 -7.95
CA MET A 274 -24.62 25.82 -9.15
C MET A 274 -24.33 26.89 -10.21
N THR A 275 -25.18 27.90 -10.34
CA THR A 275 -24.95 29.04 -11.23
C THR A 275 -23.72 29.82 -10.77
N THR A 276 -23.64 30.12 -9.46
CA THR A 276 -22.50 30.81 -8.85
C THR A 276 -21.19 30.02 -9.02
N VAL A 277 -21.23 28.70 -8.78
CA VAL A 277 -20.07 27.80 -8.98
C VAL A 277 -19.63 27.82 -10.44
N HIS A 278 -20.58 27.72 -11.37
CA HIS A 278 -20.30 27.69 -12.81
C HIS A 278 -19.67 29.00 -13.29
N GLU A 279 -20.18 30.15 -12.84
CA GLU A 279 -19.60 31.46 -13.12
C GLU A 279 -18.17 31.57 -12.57
N PHE A 280 -17.96 31.19 -11.31
CA PHE A 280 -16.63 31.18 -10.68
C PHE A 280 -15.60 30.34 -11.45
N ILE A 281 -15.99 29.13 -11.87
CA ILE A 281 -15.16 28.22 -12.68
C ILE A 281 -14.84 28.86 -14.04
N LYS A 282 -15.87 29.40 -14.71
CA LYS A 282 -15.74 29.99 -16.05
C LYS A 282 -14.87 31.24 -16.04
N GLU A 283 -15.02 32.11 -15.04
CA GLU A 283 -14.24 33.34 -14.88
C GLU A 283 -12.76 33.05 -14.64
N ARG A 284 -12.46 32.07 -13.78
CA ARG A 284 -11.08 31.72 -13.45
C ARG A 284 -10.46 30.74 -14.43
N GLY A 285 -11.26 30.14 -15.31
CA GLY A 285 -10.80 29.15 -16.28
C GLY A 285 -10.35 27.88 -15.57
N PHE A 286 -11.16 27.34 -14.66
CA PHE A 286 -10.96 25.99 -14.14
C PHE A 286 -11.76 24.98 -14.97
N ASP A 287 -11.35 23.71 -14.95
CA ASP A 287 -12.11 22.62 -15.55
C ASP A 287 -12.90 21.84 -14.50
N TRP A 288 -14.02 21.27 -14.92
CA TRP A 288 -14.78 20.29 -14.16
C TRP A 288 -14.12 18.92 -14.31
N ILE A 289 -13.81 18.25 -13.20
CA ILE A 289 -13.34 16.86 -13.20
C ILE A 289 -14.28 15.96 -12.38
N SER A 290 -14.45 14.70 -12.80
CA SER A 290 -15.25 13.72 -12.05
C SER A 290 -14.42 12.96 -11.00
N GLU A 291 -15.09 12.35 -10.02
CA GLU A 291 -14.44 11.43 -9.06
C GLU A 291 -13.81 10.22 -9.77
N ASP A 292 -14.44 9.77 -10.86
CA ASP A 292 -13.95 8.66 -11.69
C ASP A 292 -12.64 9.03 -12.37
N ASP A 293 -12.49 10.27 -12.85
CA ASP A 293 -11.25 10.74 -13.49
C ASP A 293 -10.08 10.79 -12.51
N ILE A 294 -10.31 11.18 -11.25
CA ILE A 294 -9.30 11.14 -10.19
C ILE A 294 -8.90 9.68 -9.92
N GLY A 295 -9.88 8.79 -9.78
CA GLY A 295 -9.64 7.36 -9.58
C GLY A 295 -8.86 6.74 -10.74
N ASN A 296 -9.26 7.03 -11.98
CA ASN A 296 -8.59 6.59 -13.20
C ASN A 296 -7.15 7.10 -13.25
N SER A 297 -6.91 8.37 -12.89
CA SER A 297 -5.57 8.97 -12.83
C SER A 297 -4.66 8.22 -11.87
N ILE A 298 -5.17 7.83 -10.69
CA ILE A 298 -4.43 7.01 -9.72
C ILE A 298 -4.12 5.62 -10.29
N ILE A 299 -5.10 4.98 -10.93
CA ILE A 299 -4.95 3.65 -11.53
C ILE A 299 -3.82 3.67 -12.57
N VAL A 300 -3.92 4.57 -13.56
CA VAL A 300 -2.92 4.67 -14.64
C VAL A 300 -1.64 5.41 -14.23
N ALA A 301 -1.60 5.95 -13.00
CA ALA A 301 -0.50 6.75 -12.46
C ALA A 301 -0.10 7.93 -13.38
N SER A 302 -1.09 8.59 -13.98
CA SER A 302 -0.92 9.76 -14.84
C SER A 302 -2.00 10.78 -14.54
N THR A 303 -1.68 12.06 -14.72
CA THR A 303 -2.64 13.16 -14.62
C THR A 303 -3.14 13.64 -15.98
N ASP A 304 -2.90 12.89 -17.07
CA ASP A 304 -3.37 13.27 -18.42
C ASP A 304 -4.91 13.38 -18.51
N ASN A 305 -5.62 12.62 -17.68
CA ASN A 305 -7.08 12.70 -17.54
C ASN A 305 -7.53 13.91 -16.69
N ILE A 306 -6.58 14.60 -16.05
CA ILE A 306 -6.79 15.81 -15.27
C ILE A 306 -6.24 16.97 -16.09
N HIS A 307 -7.12 17.62 -16.86
CA HIS A 307 -6.72 18.77 -17.65
C HIS A 307 -6.14 19.88 -16.75
N ARG A 308 -4.89 20.29 -17.03
CA ARG A 308 -4.26 21.46 -16.41
C ARG A 308 -4.78 22.71 -17.10
N VAL A 309 -5.61 23.49 -16.41
CA VAL A 309 -5.94 24.82 -16.88
C VAL A 309 -5.13 25.85 -16.11
N VAL A 310 -4.39 26.67 -16.87
CA VAL A 310 -3.77 27.88 -16.33
C VAL A 310 -4.86 28.95 -16.31
N PRO A 311 -5.13 29.61 -15.17
CA PRO A 311 -6.16 30.64 -15.09
C PRO A 311 -5.97 31.74 -16.12
N LYS A 312 -7.07 32.21 -16.73
CA LYS A 312 -7.04 33.34 -17.67
C LYS A 312 -6.45 34.61 -17.05
N ILE A 313 -6.65 34.82 -15.74
CA ILE A 313 -6.13 35.98 -15.00
C ILE A 313 -4.60 35.91 -14.87
N ALA A 314 -4.04 34.74 -14.57
CA ALA A 314 -2.58 34.53 -14.55
C ALA A 314 -1.92 34.73 -15.94
N GLN A 315 -2.65 34.50 -17.04
CA GLN A 315 -2.20 34.85 -18.39
C GLN A 315 -2.26 36.36 -18.66
N ILE A 316 -3.24 37.07 -18.08
CA ILE A 316 -3.36 38.53 -18.14
C ILE A 316 -2.25 39.20 -17.31
N GLU A 317 -1.89 38.66 -16.15
CA GLU A 317 -0.78 39.19 -15.32
C GLU A 317 0.59 38.91 -15.95
N LYS A 318 0.85 37.72 -16.49
CA LYS A 318 2.10 37.45 -17.26
C LYS A 318 2.22 38.34 -18.51
N SER A 319 1.10 38.67 -19.16
CA SER A 319 1.09 39.61 -20.29
C SER A 319 1.20 41.08 -19.87
N LYS A 320 0.86 41.43 -18.63
CA LYS A 320 1.15 42.76 -18.04
C LYS A 320 2.60 42.89 -17.59
N VAL A 321 3.15 41.89 -16.90
CA VAL A 321 4.56 41.87 -16.47
C VAL A 321 5.51 41.90 -17.68
N SER A 322 5.22 41.13 -18.74
CA SER A 322 6.01 41.20 -19.98
C SER A 322 5.83 42.50 -20.77
N LYS A 323 4.74 43.26 -20.56
CA LYS A 323 4.58 44.61 -21.13
C LYS A 323 5.29 45.69 -20.31
N GLU A 324 5.28 45.58 -18.99
CA GLU A 324 6.01 46.49 -18.08
C GLU A 324 7.53 46.30 -18.18
N GLU A 325 8.03 45.06 -18.35
CA GLU A 325 9.46 44.82 -18.62
C GLU A 325 9.92 45.37 -19.98
N VAL A 326 9.03 45.45 -20.97
CA VAL A 326 9.32 46.07 -22.28
C VAL A 326 9.28 47.61 -22.19
N GLU A 327 8.42 48.19 -21.35
CA GLU A 327 8.38 49.66 -21.15
C GLU A 327 9.57 50.19 -20.33
N ILE A 328 10.13 49.41 -19.40
CA ILE A 328 11.31 49.81 -18.60
C ILE A 328 12.62 49.76 -19.43
N SER A 329 12.63 49.05 -20.56
CA SER A 329 13.78 48.92 -21.48
C SER A 329 13.96 50.10 -22.47
N SER A 330 13.04 51.08 -22.48
CA SER A 330 13.02 52.14 -23.52
C SER A 330 13.42 53.56 -23.05
N LYS A 331 14.17 53.69 -21.95
CA LYS A 331 14.84 54.96 -21.61
C LYS A 331 16.29 54.94 -22.13
N PRO A 332 16.69 55.81 -23.08
CA PRO A 332 18.07 55.90 -23.51
C PRO A 332 18.92 56.55 -22.42
N SER A 333 19.91 55.80 -21.93
CA SER A 333 21.04 56.31 -21.16
C SER A 333 21.99 57.05 -22.10
N ASN A 334 22.08 58.38 -21.99
CA ASN A 334 23.20 59.13 -22.56
C ASN A 334 24.04 59.70 -21.43
N SER A 335 25.16 59.04 -21.16
CA SER A 335 26.30 59.61 -20.45
C SER A 335 27.57 59.42 -21.28
N ILE A 336 28.16 60.56 -21.64
CA ILE A 336 29.61 60.84 -21.71
C ILE A 336 30.39 60.25 -22.91
N PHE A 337 30.97 61.16 -23.70
CA PHE A 337 32.39 61.05 -24.09
C PHE A 337 33.05 62.43 -24.09
N ASN A 338 34.10 62.55 -23.27
CA ASN A 338 35.11 63.61 -23.32
C ASN A 338 36.02 63.42 -24.55
N ILE A 339 36.60 64.52 -25.08
CA ILE A 339 38.06 64.78 -25.17
C ILE A 339 38.33 66.05 -26.01
N MET A 340 38.87 67.05 -25.33
CA MET A 340 39.95 68.00 -25.65
C MET A 340 40.52 68.18 -27.09
N GLU A 341 40.67 69.48 -27.42
CA GLU A 341 41.86 70.19 -27.97
C GLU A 341 41.95 70.69 -29.45
N ILE A 342 41.92 72.04 -29.57
CA ILE A 342 42.81 73.01 -30.28
C ILE A 342 43.07 72.88 -31.81
N LYS A 343 42.67 73.93 -32.57
CA LYS A 343 43.53 74.89 -33.33
C LYS A 343 42.76 75.51 -34.51
N GLY A 344 42.90 76.84 -34.67
CA GLY A 344 42.53 77.59 -35.87
C GLY A 344 41.91 78.93 -35.55
#